data_AF-A0A7V0I9W3-F1
#
_entry.id   AF-A0A7V0I9W3-F1
#
_cell.length_a   1.000
_cell.length_b   1.000
_cell.length_c   1.000
_cell.angle_alpha   90.00
_cell.angle_beta   90.00
_cell.angle_gamma   90.00
#
_symmetry.space_group_name_H-M   'P 1'
#
loop_
_entity.id
_entity.type
_entity.pdbx_description
1 polymer ?
#
loop_
_entity_poly.entity_id
_entity_poly.type
_entity_poly.pdbx_seq_one_letter_code
_entity_poly.pdbx_strand_id
1 'polypeptide(L)' 'IYSKAPGKKPDLEEPFVIKKGSTVLDFAEKVHREIAANLKFARIWNKRLNGLRVERDYILQDKDIVELRT' A
#
# COMPACT_ATOMS: atom_id res chain seq x y z
N ILE A 1 7.06 4.68 -0.94
CA ILE A 1 5.75 4.05 -1.26
C ILE A 1 4.74 5.14 -1.49
N TYR A 2 3.94 5.04 -2.53
CA TYR A 2 2.91 6.03 -2.87
C TYR A 2 1.54 5.49 -2.46
N SER A 3 0.71 6.34 -1.87
CA SER A 3 -0.64 5.94 -1.49
C SER A 3 -1.63 6.24 -2.61
N LYS A 4 -2.66 5.40 -2.71
CA LYS A 4 -3.77 5.63 -3.63
C LYS A 4 -5.07 5.35 -2.90
N ALA A 5 -5.89 6.38 -2.72
CA ALA A 5 -7.23 6.16 -2.18
C ALA A 5 -8.14 5.45 -3.22
N PRO A 6 -9.08 4.60 -2.78
CA PRO A 6 -10.05 3.96 -3.67
C PRO A 6 -10.77 4.99 -4.55
N GLY A 7 -10.78 4.74 -5.87
CA GLY A 7 -11.43 5.61 -6.84
C GLY A 7 -10.71 6.94 -7.15
N LYS A 8 -9.62 7.26 -6.45
CA LYS A 8 -8.80 8.45 -6.71
C LYS A 8 -7.52 8.10 -7.48
N LYS A 9 -6.89 9.13 -8.05
CA LYS A 9 -5.53 9.04 -8.59
C LYS A 9 -4.53 8.81 -7.45
N PRO A 10 -3.40 8.12 -7.70
CA PRO A 10 -2.34 7.98 -6.71
C PRO A 10 -1.75 9.34 -6.36
N ASP A 11 -1.40 9.51 -5.09
CA ASP A 11 -0.62 10.64 -4.62
C ASP A 11 0.87 10.34 -4.88
N LEU A 12 1.48 11.13 -5.76
CA LEU A 12 2.88 11.00 -6.13
C LEU A 12 3.75 12.12 -5.54
N GLU A 13 3.14 13.06 -4.82
CA GLU A 13 3.81 14.22 -4.23
C GLU A 13 4.26 13.91 -2.79
N GLU A 14 3.44 13.15 -2.05
CA GLU A 14 3.69 12.81 -0.65
C GLU A 14 3.95 11.30 -0.45
N PRO A 15 5.19 10.81 -0.69
CA PRO A 15 5.52 9.41 -0.48
C PRO A 15 5.69 9.07 1.00
N PHE A 16 5.33 7.83 1.33
CA PHE A 16 5.67 7.20 2.60
C PHE A 16 7.05 6.56 2.52
N VAL A 17 7.94 6.98 3.42
CA VAL A 17 9.25 6.34 3.64
C VAL A 17 9.06 5.21 4.66
N ILE A 18 9.21 3.95 4.26
CA ILE A 18 9.11 2.79 5.16
C ILE A 18 10.40 1.97 5.14
N LYS A 19 10.61 1.13 6.15
CA LYS A 19 11.80 0.28 6.22
C LYS A 19 11.77 -0.73 5.07
N LYS A 20 12.94 -1.05 4.53
CA LYS A 20 13.07 -2.12 3.53
C LYS A 20 12.64 -3.45 4.16
N GLY A 21 11.82 -4.20 3.43
CA GLY A 21 11.23 -5.45 3.94
C GLY A 21 9.90 -5.28 4.67
N SER A 22 9.40 -4.05 4.81
CA SER A 22 8.06 -3.81 5.36
C SER A 22 6.96 -4.39 4.46
N THR A 23 5.92 -4.89 5.10
CA THR A 23 4.74 -5.48 4.49
C THR A 23 3.66 -4.44 4.18
N VAL A 24 2.61 -4.86 3.47
CA VAL A 24 1.39 -4.07 3.31
C VAL A 24 0.76 -3.73 4.66
N LEU A 25 0.76 -4.64 5.63
CA LEU A 25 0.22 -4.39 6.97
C LEU A 25 1.03 -3.30 7.69
N ASP A 26 2.36 -3.36 7.66
CA ASP A 26 3.23 -2.33 8.25
C ASP A 26 2.96 -0.95 7.63
N PHE A 27 2.72 -0.92 6.32
CA PHE A 27 2.34 0.32 5.63
C PHE A 27 0.96 0.81 6.07
N ALA A 28 -0.03 -0.09 6.18
CA ALA A 28 -1.37 0.27 6.64
C ALA A 28 -1.35 0.87 8.06
N GLU A 29 -0.53 0.33 8.96
CA GLU A 29 -0.35 0.87 10.31
C GLU A 29 0.23 2.29 10.29
N LYS A 30 1.15 2.56 9.37
CA LYS A 30 1.74 3.89 9.18
C LYS A 30 0.74 4.90 8.60
N VAL A 31 -0.20 4.46 7.77
CA VAL A 31 -1.29 5.32 7.28
C VAL A 31 -2.25 5.63 8.43
N HIS A 32 -2.83 4.60 9.05
CA HIS A 32 -3.68 4.74 10.23
C HIS A 32 -3.95 3.39 10.89
N ARG A 33 -3.95 3.32 12.23
CA ARG A 33 -4.18 2.07 12.99
C ARG A 33 -5.51 1.39 12.64
N GLU A 34 -6.59 2.16 12.50
CA GLU A 34 -7.91 1.63 12.14
C GLU A 34 -7.95 1.00 10.74
N ILE A 35 -7.13 1.50 9.81
CA ILE A 35 -7.04 0.93 8.47
C ILE A 35 -6.33 -0.43 8.53
N ALA A 36 -5.25 -0.53 9.32
CA ALA A 36 -4.56 -1.80 9.53
C ALA A 36 -5.47 -2.85 10.19
N ALA A 37 -6.24 -2.44 11.21
CA ALA A 37 -7.15 -3.32 11.93
C ALA A 37 -8.25 -3.92 11.02
N ASN A 38 -8.74 -3.14 10.06
CA ASN A 38 -9.80 -3.56 9.15
C ASN A 38 -9.30 -3.99 7.77
N LEU A 39 -7.97 -4.08 7.55
CA LEU A 39 -7.42 -4.34 6.23
C LEU A 39 -7.83 -5.73 5.70
N LYS A 40 -8.55 -5.76 4.57
CA LYS A 40 -8.92 -6.99 3.87
C LYS A 40 -7.86 -7.41 2.86
N PHE A 41 -7.38 -6.47 2.06
CA PHE A 41 -6.32 -6.68 1.07
C PHE A 41 -5.76 -5.33 0.58
N ALA A 42 -4.73 -5.37 -0.26
CA ALA A 42 -4.28 -4.20 -1.00
C ALA A 42 -4.23 -4.47 -2.51
N ARG A 43 -4.23 -3.39 -3.29
CA ARG A 43 -3.87 -3.42 -4.71
C ARG A 43 -2.56 -2.70 -4.93
N ILE A 44 -1.69 -3.29 -5.75
CA ILE A 44 -0.35 -2.75 -6.03
C ILE A 44 -0.22 -2.42 -7.50
N TRP A 45 0.35 -1.24 -7.78
CA TRP A 45 0.84 -0.87 -9.11
C TRP A 45 2.35 -0.68 -9.08
N ASN A 46 3.05 -1.50 -9.85
CA ASN A 46 4.49 -1.43 -10.11
C ASN A 46 4.80 -2.10 -11.46
N LYS A 47 6.08 -2.37 -11.74
CA LYS A 47 6.51 -2.97 -13.01
C LYS A 47 5.94 -4.39 -13.27
N ARG A 48 5.55 -5.11 -12.22
CA ARG A 48 5.09 -6.51 -12.30
C ARG A 48 3.59 -6.66 -12.04
N LEU A 49 3.03 -5.80 -11.20
CA LEU A 49 1.65 -5.82 -10.75
C LEU A 49 0.97 -4.56 -11.26
N ASN A 50 -0.13 -4.69 -11.99
CA ASN A 50 -0.88 -3.54 -12.49
C ASN A 50 -2.29 -3.53 -11.87
N GLY A 51 -2.36 -3.14 -10.60
CA GLY A 51 -3.61 -3.11 -9.83
C GLY A 51 -4.07 -4.48 -9.33
N LEU A 52 -3.14 -5.43 -9.25
CA LEU A 52 -3.42 -6.77 -8.75
C LEU A 52 -3.59 -6.77 -7.23
N ARG A 53 -4.51 -7.62 -6.75
CA ARG A 53 -4.72 -7.86 -5.33
C ARG A 53 -3.51 -8.60 -4.75
N VAL A 54 -3.06 -8.16 -3.58
CA VAL A 54 -2.07 -8.84 -2.75
C VAL A 54 -2.58 -8.97 -1.32
N GLU A 55 -2.04 -9.96 -0.61
CA GLU A 55 -2.34 -10.18 0.80
C GLU A 55 -1.50 -9.25 1.71
N ARG A 56 -1.88 -9.19 2.98
CA ARG A 56 -1.33 -8.23 3.97
C ARG A 56 0.17 -8.41 4.27
N ASP A 57 0.70 -9.60 4.02
CA ASP A 57 2.09 -10.00 4.24
C ASP A 57 3.00 -9.72 3.01
N TYR A 58 2.43 -9.23 1.91
CA TYR A 58 3.21 -8.85 0.73
C TYR A 58 4.26 -7.80 1.08
N ILE A 59 5.52 -8.08 0.73
CA ILE A 59 6.65 -7.18 0.95
C ILE A 59 6.64 -6.08 -0.10
N LEU A 60 6.52 -4.82 0.35
CA LEU A 60 6.51 -3.66 -0.51
C LEU A 60 7.90 -3.32 -1.07
N GLN A 61 7.90 -2.84 -2.30
CA GLN A 61 9.10 -2.39 -3.00
C GLN A 61 9.10 -0.88 -3.19
N ASP A 62 10.29 -0.31 -3.38
CA ASP A 62 10.42 1.13 -3.62
C ASP A 62 9.56 1.55 -4.83
N LYS A 63 8.91 2.71 -4.69
CA LYS A 63 7.95 3.27 -5.65
C LYS A 63 6.69 2.46 -5.94
N ASP A 64 6.39 1.41 -5.16
CA ASP A 64 5.06 0.80 -5.24
C ASP A 64 3.98 1.84 -4.95
N ILE A 65 2.92 1.81 -5.76
CA ILE A 65 1.67 2.51 -5.49
C ILE A 65 0.71 1.52 -4.84
N VAL A 66 0.17 1.88 -3.68
CA VAL A 66 -0.62 1.00 -2.83
C VAL A 66 -2.01 1.58 -2.59
N GLU A 67 -3.04 0.81 -2.93
CA GLU A 67 -4.42 1.09 -2.53
C GLU A 67 -4.85 0.09 -1.45
N LEU A 68 -5.08 0.58 -0.24
CA LEU A 68 -5.57 -0.23 0.88
C LEU A 68 -7.08 -0.40 0.78
N ARG A 69 -7.57 -1.62 1.05
CA ARG A 69 -8.99 -1.96 1.05
C ARG A 69 -9.36 -2.57 2.40
N THR A 70 -10.15 -1.82 3.15
CA THR A 70 -10.78 -2.25 4.41
C THR A 70 -12.17 -2.82 4.20
#